data_AF-A0A6G3Z9A5-F1
#
_entry.id   AF-A0A6G3Z9A5-F1
#
_cell.length_a   1.000
_cell.length_b   1.000
_cell.length_c   1.000
_cell.angle_alpha   90.00
_cell.angle_beta   90.00
_cell.angle_gamma   90.00
#
_symmetry.space_group_name_H-M   'P 1'
#
loop_
_entity.id
_entity.type
_entity.pdbx_description
1 polymer ?
#
loop_
_entity_poly.entity_id
_entity_poly.type
_entity_poly.pdbx_seq_one_letter_code
_entity_poly.pdbx_strand_id
1 'polypeptide(L)' 'EHAHSATAGTVGAVALDSYGNLATATTTGGRLLKLPGRVGDTALPGSGTYATAHGAASSTGPGEFVMRILATRQVCDLI' A
#
# COMPACT_ATOMS: atom_id res chain seq x y z
N GLU A 1 6.99 -22.82 -22.62
CA GLU A 1 7.40 -22.55 -21.23
C GLU A 1 6.80 -21.21 -20.81
N HIS A 2 5.80 -21.23 -19.93
CA HIS A 2 5.07 -20.02 -19.56
C HIS A 2 5.89 -19.24 -18.53
N ALA A 3 6.52 -18.15 -18.95
CA ALA A 3 7.07 -17.16 -18.03
C ALA A 3 5.92 -16.64 -17.17
N HIS A 4 5.82 -17.11 -15.94
CA HIS A 4 4.94 -16.50 -14.95
C HIS A 4 5.47 -15.07 -14.77
N SER A 5 4.71 -14.07 -15.25
CA SER A 5 5.00 -12.69 -14.91
C SER A 5 5.16 -12.65 -13.40
N ALA A 6 6.34 -12.26 -12.91
CA ALA A 6 6.66 -12.25 -11.49
C ALA A 6 5.89 -11.11 -10.80
N THR A 7 4.57 -11.14 -10.84
CA THR A 7 3.69 -10.21 -10.16
C THR A 7 3.62 -10.63 -8.70
N ALA A 8 4.65 -10.29 -7.94
CA ALA A 8 4.57 -10.31 -6.48
C ALA A 8 3.46 -9.33 -6.06
N GLY A 9 2.26 -9.86 -5.82
CA GLY A 9 1.06 -9.07 -5.56
C GLY A 9 1.03 -8.56 -4.13
N THR A 10 1.29 -7.27 -3.95
CA THR A 10 0.81 -6.56 -2.75
C THR A 10 -0.72 -6.55 -2.80
N VAL A 11 -1.35 -6.94 -1.71
CA VAL A 11 -2.81 -6.95 -1.54
C VAL A 11 -3.18 -5.86 -0.55
N GLY A 12 -4.28 -5.16 -0.79
CA GLY A 12 -4.81 -4.22 0.16
C GLY A 12 -6.31 -4.08 0.07
N ALA A 13 -6.89 -3.57 1.15
CA ALA A 13 -8.32 -3.35 1.30
C ALA A 13 -8.57 -1.99 1.97
N VAL A 14 -9.69 -1.38 1.59
CA VAL A 14 -10.26 -0.18 2.18
C VAL A 14 -11.73 -0.47 2.50
N ALA A 15 -12.21 -0.01 3.65
CA ALA A 15 -13.58 -0.22 4.09
C ALA A 15 -14.14 1.04 4.76
N LEU A 16 -15.44 1.25 4.57
CA LEU A 16 -16.26 2.23 5.27
C LEU A 16 -17.34 1.46 6.03
N ASP A 17 -17.40 1.63 7.35
CA ASP A 17 -18.45 1.01 8.15
C ASP A 17 -19.75 1.83 8.17
N SER A 18 -20.81 1.26 8.78
CA SER A 18 -22.13 1.93 8.90
C SER A 18 -22.14 3.15 9.82
N TYR A 19 -21.10 3.35 10.62
CA TYR A 19 -20.94 4.51 11.51
C TYR A 19 -20.13 5.63 10.85
N GLY A 20 -19.66 5.43 9.61
CA GLY A 20 -18.85 6.39 8.88
C GLY A 20 -17.35 6.28 9.15
N ASN A 21 -16.87 5.22 9.82
CA ASN A 21 -15.45 5.04 10.06
C ASN A 21 -14.77 4.43 8.84
N LEU A 22 -13.61 4.99 8.49
CA LEU A 22 -12.75 4.49 7.41
C LEU A 22 -11.59 3.68 7.98
N ALA A 23 -11.30 2.56 7.34
CA ALA A 23 -10.16 1.71 7.66
C ALA A 23 -9.47 1.21 6.39
N THR A 24 -8.17 0.96 6.49
CA THR A 24 -7.39 0.32 5.43
C THR A 24 -6.36 -0.64 6.01
N ALA A 25 -6.00 -1.64 5.22
CA ALA A 25 -4.89 -2.53 5.50
C ALA A 25 -4.21 -2.94 4.18
N THR A 26 -2.89 -3.09 4.22
CA THR A 26 -2.08 -3.46 3.08
C THR A 26 -1.05 -4.51 3.52
N THR A 27 -0.85 -5.56 2.73
CA THR A 27 0.07 -6.67 3.02
C THR A 27 0.81 -7.12 1.77
N THR A 28 2.05 -7.58 1.93
CA THR A 28 2.91 -7.99 0.83
C THR A 28 3.95 -9.02 1.27
N GLY A 29 4.30 -9.94 0.37
CA GLY A 29 5.53 -10.74 0.51
C GLY A 29 6.81 -9.94 0.24
N GLY A 30 6.68 -8.72 -0.28
CA GLY A 30 7.78 -7.90 -0.78
C GLY A 30 8.17 -8.29 -2.20
N ARG A 31 9.29 -7.75 -2.68
CA ARG A 31 9.77 -8.03 -4.03
C ARG A 31 10.55 -9.34 -4.10
N LEU A 32 10.46 -10.00 -5.25
CA LEU A 32 11.32 -11.11 -5.61
C LEU A 32 12.80 -10.67 -5.55
N LEU A 33 13.69 -11.55 -5.06
CA LEU A 33 15.13 -11.29 -4.88
C LEU A 33 15.46 -10.05 -4.04
N LYS A 34 14.57 -9.62 -3.14
CA LYS A 34 14.89 -8.56 -2.19
C LYS A 34 16.06 -8.97 -1.29
N LEU A 35 16.94 -8.03 -0.98
CA LEU A 35 17.94 -8.23 0.06
C LEU A 35 17.26 -8.54 1.41
N PRO A 36 17.83 -9.43 2.23
CA PRO A 36 17.37 -9.62 3.61
C PRO A 36 17.28 -8.29 4.35
N GLY A 37 16.18 -8.06 5.07
CA GLY A 37 15.92 -6.80 5.75
C GLY A 37 15.36 -5.67 4.88
N ARG A 38 15.23 -5.84 3.55
CA ARG A 38 14.57 -4.83 2.70
C ARG A 38 13.09 -4.71 3.06
N VAL A 39 12.68 -3.49 3.44
CA VAL A 39 11.29 -3.09 3.69
C VAL A 39 10.77 -2.25 2.53
N GLY A 40 9.50 -2.44 2.15
CA GLY A 40 8.82 -1.66 1.11
C GLY A 40 7.76 -0.73 1.69
N ASP A 41 7.01 -0.07 0.80
CA ASP A 41 5.95 0.89 1.13
C ASP A 41 4.86 0.34 2.02
N THR A 42 4.47 -0.92 1.81
CA THR A 42 3.34 -1.57 2.47
C THR A 42 3.37 -1.47 4.00
N ALA A 43 4.54 -1.53 4.63
CA ALA A 43 4.68 -1.48 6.09
C ALA A 43 4.72 -0.06 6.67
N LEU A 44 4.64 0.98 5.83
CA LEU A 44 4.86 2.37 6.21
C LEU A 44 3.56 3.19 6.07
N PRO A 45 3.03 3.72 7.20
CA PRO A 45 1.87 4.60 7.18
C PRO A 45 2.07 5.83 6.30
N GLY A 46 1.06 6.18 5.52
CA GLY A 46 1.11 7.29 4.57
C GLY A 46 1.81 6.96 3.25
N SER A 47 2.57 5.87 3.19
CA SER A 47 3.12 5.33 1.94
C SER A 47 2.22 4.22 1.43
N GLY A 48 2.29 3.03 2.03
CA GLY A 48 1.58 1.82 1.61
C GLY A 48 0.11 1.79 2.00
N THR A 49 -0.19 2.39 3.16
CA THR A 49 -1.48 2.30 3.83
C THR A 49 -1.73 3.59 4.61
N TYR A 50 -2.90 4.20 4.45
CA TYR A 50 -3.27 5.39 5.20
C TYR A 50 -4.78 5.56 5.30
N ALA A 51 -5.28 5.93 6.48
CA ALA A 51 -6.68 6.28 6.70
C ALA A 51 -6.78 7.50 7.61
N THR A 52 -7.74 8.35 7.31
CA THR A 52 -8.18 9.51 8.09
C THR A 52 -9.71 9.43 8.24
N ALA A 53 -10.31 10.43 8.91
CA ALA A 53 -11.77 10.56 8.97
C ALA A 53 -12.40 10.89 7.61
N HIS A 54 -11.62 11.33 6.61
CA HIS A 54 -12.12 11.84 5.34
C HIS A 54 -11.74 10.97 4.14
N GLY A 55 -10.70 10.13 4.26
CA GLY A 55 -10.25 9.25 3.18
C GLY A 55 -9.43 8.08 3.68
N ALA A 56 -9.43 6.99 2.90
CA ALA A 56 -8.56 5.84 3.13
C ALA A 56 -8.02 5.30 1.81
N ALA A 57 -6.75 4.89 1.82
CA ALA A 57 -6.05 4.44 0.63
C ALA A 57 -5.04 3.32 0.96
N SER A 58 -4.91 2.40 0.01
CA SER A 58 -3.90 1.34 -0.01
C SER A 58 -3.19 1.35 -1.36
N SER A 59 -1.88 1.10 -1.40
CA SER A 59 -1.10 1.05 -2.64
C SER A 59 -0.54 -0.34 -2.94
N THR A 60 -0.21 -0.54 -4.22
CA THR A 60 0.58 -1.65 -4.74
C THR A 60 1.53 -1.11 -5.81
N GLY A 61 2.60 -1.82 -6.11
CA GLY A 61 3.56 -1.45 -7.15
C GLY A 61 4.97 -1.16 -6.64
N PRO A 62 5.73 -0.26 -7.30
CA PRO A 62 7.12 -0.04 -6.96
C PRO A 62 7.31 0.69 -5.62
N GLY A 63 7.44 -0.08 -4.52
CA GLY A 63 7.56 0.45 -3.17
C GLY A 63 8.53 1.64 -2.95
N GLU A 64 9.73 1.69 -3.52
CA GLU A 64 10.63 2.84 -3.32
C GLU A 64 10.06 4.15 -3.90
N PHE A 65 9.27 4.08 -4.97
CA PHE A 65 8.61 5.25 -5.53
C PHE A 65 7.45 5.70 -4.64
N VAL A 66 6.59 4.75 -4.24
CA VAL A 66 5.45 5.00 -3.34
C VAL A 66 5.91 5.63 -2.02
N MET A 67 7.02 5.12 -1.45
CA MET A 67 7.63 5.63 -0.22
C MET A 67 8.10 7.08 -0.34
N ARG A 68 8.74 7.43 -1.46
CA ARG A 68 9.32 8.76 -1.66
C ARG A 68 8.28 9.88 -1.69
N ILE A 69 7.07 9.56 -2.13
CA ILE A 69 6.00 10.56 -2.29
C ILE A 69 4.93 10.47 -1.21
N LEU A 70 4.96 9.45 -0.33
CA LEU A 70 3.87 9.15 0.60
C LEU A 70 2.52 9.05 -0.13
N ALA A 71 2.46 8.14 -1.11
CA ALA A 71 1.39 8.15 -2.11
C ALA A 71 -0.03 8.05 -1.49
N THR A 72 -0.24 7.13 -0.54
CA THR A 72 -1.57 6.97 0.09
C THR A 72 -1.96 8.20 0.92
N ARG A 73 -1.01 8.82 1.61
CA ARG A 73 -1.27 10.10 2.29
C ARG A 73 -1.58 11.21 1.30
N GLN A 74 -0.79 11.37 0.22
CA GLN A 74 -1.05 12.42 -0.77
C GLN A 74 -2.43 12.29 -1.40
N VAL A 75 -2.89 11.07 -1.68
CA VAL A 75 -4.25 10.84 -2.16
C VAL A 75 -5.28 11.29 -1.11
N CYS A 76 -5.10 10.94 0.16
CA CYS A 76 -6.01 11.37 1.23
C CYS A 76 -5.97 12.88 1.52
N ASP A 77 -4.85 13.57 1.28
CA ASP A 77 -4.73 15.02 1.49
C ASP A 77 -5.40 15.83 0.36
N LEU A 78 -5.80 15.19 -0.76
CA LEU A 78 -6.46 15.83 -1.92
C LEU A 78 -8.00 15.77 -1.88
N ILE A 79 -8.58 15.09 -0.90
CA ILE A 79 -10.03 14.92 -0.68
C ILE A 79 -10.44 15.61 0.61
#